data_AF-A0A386ZKE2-F1
#
_entry.id   AF-A0A386ZKE2-F1
#
_cell.length_a   1.000
_cell.length_b   1.000
_cell.length_c   1.000
_cell.angle_alpha   90.00
_cell.angle_beta   90.00
_cell.angle_gamma   90.00
#
_symmetry.space_group_name_H-M   'P 1'
#
loop_
_entity.id
_entity.type
_entity.pdbx_description
1 polymer ?
#
loop_
_entity_poly.entity_id
_entity_poly.type
_entity_poly.pdbx_seq_one_letter_code
_entity_poly.pdbx_strand_id
1 'polypeptide(L)' 'MTDTDPSAQSPETVHGFHDGERVRDRRDGSTSHVRFLSLTPTERATGEYAEAEIVFDALACRFELDEHTAPHLDRLT' A
#
# COMPACT_ATOMS: atom_id res chain seq x y z
N MET A 1 -1.15 -32.79 14.56
CA MET A 1 -0.18 -32.01 13.76
C MET A 1 -1.01 -31.21 12.78
N THR A 2 -1.14 -29.90 12.99
CA THR A 2 -1.78 -29.00 12.02
C THR A 2 -0.67 -28.57 11.06
N ASP A 3 -0.61 -29.23 9.91
CA ASP A 3 0.07 -28.70 8.73
C ASP A 3 -0.71 -27.46 8.26
N THR A 4 -0.42 -26.32 8.89
CA THR A 4 -0.80 -25.04 8.33
C THR A 4 0.17 -24.78 7.19
N ASP A 5 -0.24 -25.10 5.97
CA ASP A 5 0.48 -24.74 4.75
C ASP A 5 0.73 -23.21 4.75
N PRO A 6 2.00 -22.74 4.86
CA PRO A 6 2.30 -21.31 4.87
C PRO A 6 2.13 -20.66 3.49
N SER A 7 1.79 -21.43 2.45
CA SER A 7 1.86 -21.00 1.05
C SER A 7 0.55 -20.42 0.50
N ALA A 8 -0.52 -20.35 1.32
CA ALA A 8 -1.83 -19.84 0.89
C ALA A 8 -2.25 -18.54 1.60
N GLN A 9 -1.31 -17.78 2.18
CA GLN A 9 -1.59 -16.40 2.53
C GLN A 9 -1.67 -15.61 1.22
N SER A 10 -2.90 -15.31 0.78
CA SER A 10 -3.12 -14.30 -0.25
C SER A 10 -2.26 -13.08 0.10
N PRO A 11 -1.48 -12.53 -0.84
CA PRO A 11 -0.63 -11.39 -0.54
C PRO A 11 -1.48 -10.29 0.10
N GLU A 12 -1.06 -9.80 1.26
CA GLU A 12 -1.74 -8.71 1.98
C GLU A 12 -1.96 -7.56 1.00
N THR A 13 -3.19 -7.02 0.96
CA THR A 13 -3.53 -5.88 0.12
C THR A 13 -4.06 -4.76 0.98
N VAL A 14 -3.57 -3.54 0.76
CA VAL A 14 -4.11 -2.31 1.35
C VAL A 14 -4.78 -1.53 0.23
N HIS A 15 -6.07 -1.26 0.38
CA HIS A 15 -6.91 -0.65 -0.67
C HIS A 15 -6.82 -1.35 -2.05
N GLY A 16 -6.54 -2.66 -2.04
CA GLY A 16 -6.41 -3.48 -3.25
C GLY A 16 -5.05 -3.43 -3.94
N PHE A 17 -4.06 -2.73 -3.37
CA PHE A 17 -2.68 -2.69 -3.88
C PHE A 17 -1.74 -3.57 -3.06
N HIS A 18 -0.67 -4.04 -3.69
CA HIS A 18 0.40 -4.78 -3.05
C HIS A 18 1.59 -3.90 -2.68
N ASP A 19 2.41 -4.37 -1.73
CA ASP A 19 3.68 -3.72 -1.41
C ASP A 19 4.62 -3.71 -2.64
N GLY A 20 5.28 -2.58 -2.88
CA GLY A 20 6.15 -2.34 -4.02
C GLY A 20 5.45 -2.12 -5.36
N GLU A 21 4.10 -2.20 -5.41
CA GLU A 21 3.35 -2.08 -6.65
C GLU A 21 3.55 -0.71 -7.32
N ARG A 22 3.87 -0.70 -8.62
CA ARG A 22 4.04 0.54 -9.39
C ARG A 22 2.67 1.10 -9.79
N VAL A 23 2.49 2.38 -9.52
CA VAL A 23 1.23 3.07 -9.80
C VAL A 23 1.48 4.42 -10.46
N ARG A 24 0.46 4.89 -11.19
CA ARG A 24 0.40 6.23 -11.76
C ARG A 24 -0.78 6.98 -11.18
N ASP A 25 -0.55 8.20 -10.69
CA ASP A 25 -1.64 9.08 -10.27
C ASP A 25 -2.28 9.75 -11.49
N ARG A 26 -3.59 9.59 -11.67
CA ARG A 26 -4.34 10.19 -12.77
C ARG A 26 -4.53 11.70 -12.66
N ARG A 27 -4.37 12.27 -11.47
CA ARG A 27 -4.59 13.70 -11.18
C ARG A 27 -3.48 14.56 -11.77
N ASP A 28 -2.23 14.12 -11.62
CA ASP A 28 -1.04 14.86 -12.05
C ASP A 28 -0.15 14.09 -13.04
N GLY A 29 -0.44 12.80 -13.27
CA GLY A 29 0.28 11.92 -14.19
C GLY A 29 1.58 11.35 -13.62
N SER A 30 1.92 11.63 -12.36
CA SER A 30 3.14 11.18 -11.70
C SER A 30 3.16 9.68 -11.47
N THR A 31 4.37 9.12 -11.35
CA THR A 31 4.58 7.68 -11.11
C THR A 31 5.20 7.47 -9.74
N SER A 32 4.68 6.47 -9.04
CA SER A 32 5.03 6.14 -7.65
C SER A 32 5.05 4.64 -7.44
N HIS A 33 5.44 4.23 -6.23
CA HIS A 33 5.24 2.87 -5.77
C HIS A 33 4.52 2.84 -4.42
N VAL A 34 3.75 1.79 -4.19
CA VAL A 34 3.10 1.52 -2.92
C VAL A 34 4.13 0.95 -1.94
N ARG A 35 4.08 1.38 -0.69
CA ARG A 35 4.93 0.87 0.38
C ARG A 35 4.10 0.57 1.62
N PHE A 36 4.14 -0.65 2.10
CA PHE A 36 3.46 -1.02 3.34
C PHE A 36 4.28 -0.59 4.54
N LEU A 37 3.59 -0.13 5.59
CA LEU A 37 4.21 0.29 6.84
C LEU A 37 4.24 -0.87 7.83
N SER A 38 5.39 -1.05 8.47
CA SER A 38 5.56 -2.03 9.55
C SER A 38 4.95 -1.50 10.85
N LEU A 39 3.63 -1.56 10.96
CA LEU A 39 2.91 -1.16 12.16
C LEU A 39 2.98 -2.26 13.24
N THR A 40 3.17 -1.84 14.49
CA THR A 40 3.02 -2.69 15.67
C THR A 40 1.56 -3.14 15.84
N PRO A 41 1.29 -4.23 16.57
CA PRO A 41 -0.09 -4.69 16.81
C PRO A 41 -0.99 -3.62 17.44
N THR A 42 -0.43 -2.77 18.32
CA THR A 42 -1.15 -1.67 18.94
C THR A 42 -1.54 -0.61 17.90
N GLU A 43 -0.61 -0.20 17.04
CA GLU A 43 -0.86 0.79 15.99
C GLU A 43 -1.90 0.32 14.97
N ARG A 44 -1.88 -0.98 14.61
CA ARG A 44 -2.94 -1.56 13.78
C ARG A 44 -4.30 -1.58 14.49
N ALA A 45 -4.30 -1.88 15.79
CA ALA A 45 -5.54 -1.95 16.57
C ALA A 45 -6.21 -0.59 16.77
N THR A 46 -5.45 0.51 16.82
CA THR A 46 -6.02 1.86 16.93
C THR A 46 -6.55 2.37 15.61
N GLY A 47 -5.99 1.93 14.47
CA GLY A 47 -6.32 2.45 13.14
C GLY A 47 -5.94 3.92 12.97
N GLU A 48 -5.07 4.45 13.84
CA GLU A 48 -4.63 5.85 13.82
C GLU A 48 -3.58 6.11 12.73
N TYR A 49 -2.93 5.05 12.24
CA TYR A 49 -1.84 5.13 11.28
C TYR A 49 -2.25 4.48 9.96
N ALA A 50 -1.78 5.05 8.84
CA ALA A 50 -1.93 4.43 7.54
C ALA A 50 -1.16 3.09 7.50
N GLU A 51 -1.77 2.07 6.90
CA GLU A 51 -1.11 0.77 6.72
C GLU A 51 -0.16 0.77 5.52
N ALA A 52 -0.32 1.72 4.60
CA ALA A 52 0.54 1.89 3.44
C ALA A 52 0.65 3.36 2.99
N GLU A 53 1.69 3.66 2.24
CA GLU A 53 1.97 4.97 1.66
C GLU A 53 2.28 4.86 0.16
N ILE A 54 2.06 5.94 -0.57
CA ILE A 54 2.53 6.14 -1.93
C ILE A 54 3.84 6.94 -1.90
N VAL A 55 4.91 6.36 -2.44
CA VAL A 55 6.24 6.96 -2.47
C VAL A 55 6.56 7.43 -3.89
N PHE A 56 6.81 8.73 -4.03
CA PHE A 56 7.08 9.38 -5.32
C PHE A 56 8.59 9.46 -5.53
N ASP A 57 9.12 8.65 -6.45
CA ASP A 57 10.57 8.53 -6.70
C ASP A 57 11.23 9.88 -7.04
N ALA A 58 10.52 10.75 -7.75
CA ALA A 58 11.05 11.99 -8.28
C ALA A 58 11.05 13.15 -7.28
N LEU A 59 10.23 13.09 -6.23
CA LEU A 59 9.93 14.26 -5.38
C LEU A 59 10.30 14.07 -3.91
N ALA A 60 10.76 12.87 -3.51
CA ALA A 60 10.95 12.50 -2.09
C ALA A 60 9.69 12.75 -1.23
N CYS A 61 8.52 12.83 -1.87
CA CYS A 61 7.22 13.02 -1.22
C CYS A 61 6.58 11.66 -0.94
N ARG A 62 5.82 11.60 0.15
CA ARG A 62 5.03 10.43 0.56
C ARG A 62 3.64 10.88 0.95
N PHE A 63 2.64 10.09 0.59
CA PHE A 63 1.24 10.32 0.93
C PHE A 63 0.63 9.03 1.44
N GLU A 64 -0.33 9.13 2.36
CA GLU A 64 -1.05 7.96 2.84
C GLU A 64 -1.83 7.31 1.70
N LEU A 65 -1.78 5.98 1.64
CA LEU A 65 -2.67 5.21 0.77
C LEU A 65 -3.97 4.99 1.54
N ASP A 66 -4.95 5.84 1.26
CA ASP A 66 -6.28 5.84 1.88
C ASP A 66 -7.41 5.68 0.84
N GLU A 67 -8.66 5.71 1.30
CA GLU A 67 -9.84 5.61 0.45
C GLU A 67 -10.04 6.80 -0.51
N HIS A 68 -9.40 7.94 -0.23
CA HIS A 68 -9.45 9.13 -1.09
C HIS A 68 -8.40 9.09 -2.18
N THR A 69 -7.24 8.52 -1.91
CA THR A 69 -6.10 8.46 -2.83
C THR A 69 -6.18 7.24 -3.74
N ALA A 70 -6.54 6.07 -3.20
CA ALA A 70 -6.60 4.81 -3.95
C ALA A 70 -7.41 4.87 -5.26
N PRO A 71 -8.58 5.52 -5.34
CA PRO A 71 -9.35 5.59 -6.58
C PRO A 71 -8.65 6.35 -7.71
N HIS A 72 -7.63 7.15 -7.43
CA HIS A 72 -6.91 7.94 -8.44
C HIS A 72 -5.68 7.23 -9.00
N LEU A 73 -5.35 6.04 -8.52
CA LEU A 73 -4.15 5.32 -8.89
C LEU A 73 -4.46 4.26 -9.96
N ASP A 74 -3.77 4.36 -11.10
CA ASP A 74 -3.75 3.32 -12.12
C ASP A 74 -2.55 2.40 -11.88
N ARG A 75 -2.77 1.09 -12.03
CA ARG A 75 -1.71 0.09 -11.90
C ARG A 75 -0.82 0.08 -13.13
N LEU A 76 0.50 0.06 -12.92
CA LEU A 76 1.48 -0.12 -13.98
C LEU A 76 2.01 -1.55 -13.89
N THR A 77 1.49 -2.43 -14.73
CA THR A 77 1.96 -3.82 -14.92
C THR A 77 3.30 -3.86 -15.65
#